data_AF-A0A7X8JUJ6-F1
#
_entry.id   AF-A0A7X8JUJ6-F1
#
_cell.length_a   1.000
_cell.length_b   1.000
_cell.length_c   1.000
_cell.angle_alpha   90.00
_cell.angle_beta   90.00
_cell.angle_gamma   90.00
#
_symmetry.space_group_name_H-M   'P 1'
#
loop_
_entity.id
_entity.type
_entity.pdbx_description
1 polymer ?
#
loop_
_entity_poly.entity_id
_entity_poly.type
_entity_poly.pdbx_seq_one_letter_code
_entity_poly.pdbx_strand_id
1 'polypeptide(L)' 'MEVDWSGDKLSIKDRNTGEKLPIYVFVATLPYSQLFYAEGFIIMPLLL' A
#
# COMPACT_ATOMS: atom_id res chain seq x y z
N MET A 1 15.65 -7.16 5.53
CA MET A 1 14.28 -6.64 5.34
C MET A 1 14.18 -6.28 3.88
N GLU A 2 13.23 -6.87 3.16
CA GLU A 2 13.00 -6.57 1.75
C GLU A 2 11.71 -5.76 1.66
N VAL A 3 11.76 -4.64 0.95
CA VAL A 3 10.68 -3.65 0.86
C VAL A 3 10.42 -3.33 -0.60
N ASP A 4 9.15 -3.29 -1.00
CA ASP A 4 8.77 -2.96 -2.37
C ASP A 4 7.39 -2.28 -2.42
N TRP A 5 7.11 -1.62 -3.54
CA TRP A 5 5.79 -1.15 -3.91
C TRP A 5 5.07 -2.23 -4.71
N SER A 6 3.85 -2.57 -4.31
CA SER A 6 3.10 -3.65 -4.95
C SER A 6 2.34 -3.17 -6.19
N GLY A 7 2.74 -3.69 -7.36
CA GLY A 7 1.95 -3.77 -8.59
C GLY A 7 1.23 -2.51 -9.08
N ASP A 8 0.12 -2.72 -9.81
CA ASP A 8 -0.78 -1.67 -10.26
C ASP A 8 -1.53 -1.02 -9.07
N LYS A 9 -1.94 0.24 -9.23
CA LYS A 9 -2.68 0.96 -8.19
C LYS A 9 -3.97 0.20 -7.85
N LEU A 10 -4.14 -0.13 -6.57
CA LEU A 10 -5.43 -0.56 -6.05
C LEU A 10 -6.39 0.63 -5.99
N SER A 11 -7.67 0.37 -5.71
CA SER A 11 -8.65 1.43 -5.51
C SER A 11 -9.53 1.16 -4.30
N ILE A 12 -9.80 2.20 -3.51
CA ILE A 12 -10.86 2.17 -2.50
C ILE A 12 -12.02 3.03 -2.97
N LYS A 13 -13.22 2.75 -2.45
CA LYS A 13 -14.39 3.59 -2.69
C LYS A 13 -14.58 4.53 -1.51
N ASP A 14 -14.57 5.84 -1.78
CA ASP A 14 -14.91 6.84 -0.78
C ASP A 14 -16.34 6.61 -0.30
N ARG A 15 -16.55 6.53 1.02
CA ARG A 15 -17.85 6.22 1.59
C ARG A 15 -18.85 7.37 1.46
N ASN A 16 -18.36 8.61 1.42
CA ASN A 16 -19.17 9.82 1.41
C ASN A 16 -19.55 10.21 -0.02
N THR A 17 -18.60 10.17 -0.96
CA THR A 17 -18.80 10.60 -2.36
C THR A 17 -19.06 9.43 -3.31
N GLY A 18 -18.61 8.23 -2.97
CA GLY A 18 -18.66 7.06 -3.84
C GLY A 18 -17.56 7.02 -4.90
N GLU A 19 -16.64 7.98 -4.91
CA GLU A 19 -15.54 8.03 -5.86
C GLU A 19 -14.52 6.90 -5.64
N LYS A 20 -13.86 6.46 -6.72
CA LYS A 20 -12.75 5.51 -6.63
C LYS A 20 -11.44 6.28 -6.43
N LEU A 21 -10.83 6.13 -5.26
CA LEU A 21 -9.54 6.72 -4.94
C LEU A 21 -8.42 5.71 -5.21
N PRO A 22 -7.38 6.08 -5.96
CA PRO A 22 -6.23 5.19 -6.17
C PRO A 22 -5.44 5.03 -4.86
N ILE A 23 -4.93 3.82 -4.64
CA ILE A 23 -4.09 3.47 -3.49
C ILE A 23 -2.80 2.81 -3.97
N TYR A 24 -1.69 3.22 -3.38
CA TYR A 24 -0.38 2.59 -3.49
C TYR A 24 -0.16 1.71 -2.28
N VAL A 25 0.25 0.45 -2.48
CA VAL A 25 0.51 -0.46 -1.38
C VAL A 25 2.00 -0.62 -1.20
N PHE A 26 2.47 -0.27 0.00
CA PHE A 26 3.80 -0.58 0.47
C PHE A 26 3.78 -1.96 1.13
N VAL A 27 4.72 -2.83 0.78
CA VAL A 27 4.86 -4.15 1.40
C VAL A 27 6.28 -4.32 1.93
N ALA A 28 6.39 -4.76 3.18
CA ALA A 28 7.65 -5.10 3.81
C ALA A 28 7.63 -6.56 4.28
N THR A 29 8.65 -7.31 3.87
CA THR A 29 8.87 -8.68 4.30
C THR A 29 9.56 -8.67 5.66
N LEU A 30 8.95 -9.31 6.67
CA LEU A 30 9.52 -9.45 8.01
C LEU A 30 10.29 -10.78 8.07
N PRO A 31 11.63 -10.78 7.99
CA PRO A 31 12.40 -12.01 7.90
C PRO A 31 12.21 -12.88 9.15
N TYR A 32 12.23 -14.20 8.98
CA TYR A 32 12.09 -15.21 10.04
C TYR A 32 10.74 -15.23 10.78
N SER A 33 9.79 -14.35 10.45
CA SER A 33 8.44 -14.37 11.04
C SER A 33 7.40 -15.04 10.14
N GLN A 34 7.70 -15.24 8.85
CA GLN A 34 6.72 -15.66 7.82
C GLN A 34 5.55 -14.67 7.68
N LEU A 35 5.76 -13.41 8.07
CA LEU A 35 4.75 -12.36 7.97
C LEU A 35 5.19 -11.25 7.01
N PHE A 36 4.19 -10.58 6.46
CA PHE A 36 4.35 -9.34 5.71
C PHE A 36 3.64 -8.21 6.43
N TYR A 37 4.25 -7.04 6.41
CA TYR A 37 3.56 -5.79 6.71
C TYR A 37 3.09 -5.18 5.39
N ALA A 38 1.82 -4.78 5.32
CA ALA A 38 1.25 -4.14 4.14
C ALA A 38 0.43 -2.92 4.55
N GLU A 39 0.71 -1.77 3.93
CA GLU A 39 0.02 -0.52 4.21
C GLU A 39 -0.35 0.20 2.89
N GLY A 40 -1.58 0.72 2.84
CA GLY A 40 -2.11 1.44 1.69
C GLY A 40 -2.08 2.95 1.90
N PHE A 41 -1.57 3.68 0.90
CA PHE A 41 -1.48 5.14 0.91
C PHE A 41 -2.23 5.75 -0.28
N ILE A 42 -2.97 6.83 -0.04
CA ILE A 42 -3.67 7.60 -1.08
C ILE A 42 -2.68 8.43 -1.92
N ILE A 43 -1.55 8.79 -1.33
CA ILE A 43 -0.42 9.48 -1.98
C ILE A 43 0.82 8.60 -1.86
N MET A 44 1.70 8.59 -2.87
CA MET A 44 3.01 7.94 -2.70
C MET A 44 3.87 8.81 -1.78
N PRO A 45 4.23 8.35 -0.56
CA PRO A 45 5.22 9.04 0.24
C PRO A 45 6.58 9.00 -0.45
N LEU A 46 7.31 10.12 -0.41
CA LEU A 46 8.73 10.13 -0.79
C LEU A 46 9.50 9.39 0.30
N LEU A 47 10.16 8.29 -0.05
CA LEU A 47 11.15 7.66 0.84
C LEU A 47 12.38 8.56 0.87
N LEU A 48 12.66 9.18 2.03
CA LEU A 48 13.95 9.82 2.34
C LEU A 48 15.00 8.77 2.67
#